data_AF-A0A958Z5Z4-F1
#
_entry.id   AF-A0A958Z5Z4-F1
#
_cell.length_a   1.000
_cell.length_b   1.000
_cell.length_c   1.000
_cell.angle_alpha   90.00
_cell.angle_beta   90.00
_cell.angle_gamma   90.00
#
_symmetry.space_group_name_H-M   'P 1'
#
loop_
_entity.id
_entity.type
_entity.pdbx_description
1 polymer ?
#
loop_
_entity_poly.entity_id
_entity_poly.type
_entity_poly.pdbx_seq_one_letter_code
_entity_poly.pdbx_strand_id
1 'polypeptide(L)'
;ATVIHFKGESTLKDITYAKRFYQAMQIFYRKHFRNYGLFDLVVWMGSKVMPFFKERALGKGQKPKLYILVTEKKKDVLAGFQQPYGELRSIEVYDKNTEYIFDNNSLAFKQIIQQMDRFSENNSTTFKILPKNSNFILGSNSSKTRGEVQFLEKN
;
A
#
# COMPACT_ATOMS: atom_id res chain seq x y z
N ALA A 1 -2.41 -12.10 -18.16
CA ALA A 1 -3.36 -11.98 -17.04
C ALA A 1 -2.81 -10.95 -16.07
N THR A 2 -3.57 -9.91 -15.73
CA THR A 2 -3.16 -8.86 -14.79
C THR A 2 -3.71 -9.18 -13.41
N VAL A 3 -2.86 -9.14 -12.38
CA VAL A 3 -3.19 -9.52 -11.01
C VAL A 3 -2.98 -8.34 -10.08
N ILE A 4 -3.96 -8.04 -9.23
CA ILE A 4 -3.84 -7.04 -8.16
C ILE A 4 -3.40 -7.76 -6.88
N HIS A 5 -2.30 -7.32 -6.27
CA HIS A 5 -1.82 -7.82 -4.98
C HIS A 5 -1.70 -6.68 -3.98
N PHE A 6 -2.52 -6.71 -2.94
CA PHE A 6 -2.45 -5.75 -1.83
C PHE A 6 -1.34 -6.15 -0.87
N LYS A 7 -0.41 -5.24 -0.59
CA LYS A 7 0.62 -5.49 0.43
C LYS A 7 -0.02 -5.43 1.82
N GLY A 8 -0.19 -6.60 2.42
CA GLY A 8 -0.76 -6.76 3.77
C GLY A 8 0.26 -6.58 4.89
N GLU A 9 0.19 -7.45 5.90
CA GLU A 9 0.96 -7.32 7.15
C GLU A 9 2.44 -7.68 7.05
N SER A 10 2.88 -8.37 5.98
CA SER A 10 4.24 -8.89 5.82
C SER A 10 5.30 -7.81 5.54
N THR A 11 4.97 -6.53 5.76
CA THR A 11 5.90 -5.40 5.75
C THR A 11 6.61 -5.27 7.09
N LEU A 12 7.84 -4.76 7.11
CA LEU A 12 8.53 -4.41 8.36
C LEU A 12 7.67 -3.43 9.18
N LYS A 13 7.01 -3.94 10.23
CA LYS A 13 6.06 -3.18 11.05
C LYS A 13 6.75 -2.07 11.84
N ASP A 14 7.76 -2.43 12.63
CA ASP A 14 8.46 -1.52 13.54
C ASP A 14 9.89 -2.03 13.85
N ILE A 15 10.60 -1.32 14.73
CA ILE A 15 11.96 -1.72 15.15
C ILE A 15 11.88 -2.98 16.03
N THR A 16 10.83 -3.12 16.83
CA THR A 16 10.58 -4.28 17.68
C THR A 16 10.43 -5.57 16.87
N TYR A 17 9.66 -5.52 15.78
CA TYR A 17 9.47 -6.62 14.84
C TYR A 17 10.79 -7.00 14.19
N ALA A 18 11.56 -6.02 13.68
CA ALA A 18 12.87 -6.29 13.13
C ALA A 18 13.79 -6.98 14.15
N LYS A 19 13.83 -6.47 15.39
CA LYS A 19 14.61 -7.07 16.49
C LYS A 19 14.19 -8.52 16.78
N ARG A 20 12.88 -8.78 16.90
CA ARG A 20 12.33 -10.12 17.13
C ARG A 20 12.65 -11.07 15.97
N PHE A 21 12.52 -10.61 14.73
CA PHE A 21 12.85 -11.38 13.54
C PHE A 21 14.33 -11.78 13.55
N TYR A 22 15.24 -10.82 13.78
CA TYR A 22 16.68 -11.12 13.84
C TYR A 22 17.05 -12.05 15.00
N GLN A 23 16.41 -11.91 16.17
CA GLN A 23 16.58 -12.85 17.29
C GLN A 23 16.13 -14.27 16.92
N ALA A 24 14.99 -14.41 16.26
CA ALA A 24 14.52 -15.71 15.79
C ALA A 24 15.49 -16.33 14.77
N MET A 25 16.04 -15.52 13.86
CA MET A 25 17.06 -15.97 12.91
C MET A 25 18.33 -16.46 13.62
N GLN A 26 18.79 -15.79 14.68
CA GLN A 26 19.92 -16.27 15.49
C GLN A 26 19.64 -17.67 16.08
N ILE A 27 18.45 -17.87 16.63
CA ILE A 27 18.05 -19.18 17.19
C ILE A 27 17.98 -20.25 16.10
N PHE A 28 17.36 -19.93 14.96
CA PHE A 28 17.25 -20.84 13.81
C PHE A 28 18.63 -21.28 13.32
N TYR A 29 19.54 -20.33 13.16
CA TYR A 29 20.87 -20.61 12.64
C TYR A 29 21.69 -21.46 13.59
N ARG A 30 21.70 -21.13 14.88
CA ARG A 30 22.37 -21.94 15.91
C ARG A 30 21.88 -23.40 15.91
N LYS A 31 20.60 -23.62 15.59
CA LYS A 31 19.99 -24.95 15.59
C LYS A 31 20.28 -25.75 14.31
N HIS A 32 20.44 -25.10 13.16
CA HIS A 32 20.53 -25.78 11.86
C HIS A 32 21.91 -25.73 11.20
N PHE A 33 22.82 -24.85 11.64
CA PHE A 33 24.15 -24.72 11.05
C PHE A 33 25.25 -24.95 12.09
N ARG A 34 26.17 -25.85 11.75
CA ARG A 34 27.16 -26.46 12.66
C ARG A 34 28.39 -25.57 12.91
N ASN A 35 28.65 -24.59 12.04
CA ASN A 35 29.74 -23.61 12.13
C ASN A 35 29.18 -22.21 12.42
N TYR A 36 29.19 -21.81 13.69
CA TYR A 36 28.50 -20.61 14.21
C TYR A 36 29.34 -19.32 14.15
N GLY A 37 30.68 -19.41 14.19
CA GLY A 37 31.55 -18.26 14.44
C GLY A 37 31.50 -17.14 13.38
N LEU A 38 31.56 -17.49 12.10
CA LEU A 38 31.51 -16.49 11.02
C LEU A 38 30.10 -15.90 10.86
N PHE A 39 29.06 -16.71 11.04
CA PHE A 39 27.68 -16.27 10.90
C PHE A 39 27.25 -15.35 12.05
N ASP A 40 27.62 -15.67 13.30
CA ASP A 40 27.33 -14.81 14.45
C ASP A 40 27.97 -13.42 14.29
N LEU A 41 29.18 -13.36 13.74
CA LEU A 41 29.86 -12.10 13.42
C LEU A 41 29.09 -11.28 12.37
N VAL A 42 28.60 -11.94 11.31
CA VAL A 42 27.79 -11.29 10.26
C VAL A 42 26.45 -10.78 10.82
N VAL A 43 25.75 -11.56 11.63
CA VAL A 43 24.48 -11.14 12.25
C VAL A 43 24.69 -10.01 13.26
N TRP A 44 25.74 -10.09 14.07
CA TRP A 44 26.10 -9.04 15.02
C TRP A 44 26.36 -7.71 14.31
N MET A 45 27.20 -7.71 13.28
CA MET A 45 27.45 -6.52 12.45
C MET A 45 26.16 -6.02 11.77
N GLY A 46 25.43 -6.91 11.10
CA GLY A 46 24.20 -6.58 10.39
C GLY A 46 23.15 -5.95 11.31
N SER A 47 22.97 -6.47 12.53
CA SER A 47 22.02 -5.93 13.50
C SER A 47 22.36 -4.51 14.00
N LYS A 48 23.65 -4.18 14.14
CA LYS A 48 24.12 -2.84 14.52
C LYS A 48 24.05 -1.83 13.37
N VAL A 49 24.24 -2.32 12.14
CA VAL A 49 24.25 -1.49 10.92
C VAL A 49 22.82 -1.20 10.43
N MET A 50 21.89 -2.17 10.53
CA MET A 50 20.49 -2.06 10.09
C MET A 50 19.75 -0.77 10.50
N PRO A 51 19.80 -0.28 11.76
CA PRO A 51 19.08 0.94 12.14
C PRO A 51 19.52 2.18 11.34
N PHE A 52 20.79 2.27 10.92
CA PHE A 52 21.31 3.41 10.16
C PHE A 52 20.82 3.44 8.70
N PHE A 53 20.40 2.31 8.14
CA PHE A 53 19.88 2.22 6.77
C PHE A 53 18.35 2.32 6.70
N LYS A 54 17.65 2.14 7.83
CA LYS A 54 16.18 2.09 7.88
C LYS A 54 15.51 3.45 7.63
N GLU A 55 16.08 4.54 8.12
CA GLU A 55 15.51 5.89 7.95
C GLU A 55 15.47 6.34 6.48
N ARG A 56 16.41 5.88 5.64
CA ARG A 56 16.40 6.15 4.20
C ARG A 56 15.48 5.24 3.39
N ALA A 57 15.16 4.04 3.91
CA ALA A 57 14.37 3.03 3.20
C ALA A 57 12.85 3.22 3.37
N LEU A 58 12.41 3.80 4.49
CA LEU A 58 11.02 4.15 4.77
C LEU A 58 10.73 5.57 4.27
N GLY A 59 10.83 5.78 2.96
CA GLY A 59 10.30 7.00 2.35
C GLY A 59 8.82 7.09 2.70
N LYS A 60 8.41 8.15 3.42
CA LYS A 60 6.99 8.47 3.58
C LYS A 60 6.42 8.67 2.17
N GLY A 61 5.46 7.83 1.77
CA GLY A 61 4.79 7.98 0.49
C GLY A 61 4.24 9.40 0.37
N GLN A 62 4.42 10.03 -0.80
CA GLN A 62 3.83 11.34 -1.05
C GLN A 62 2.31 11.21 -0.90
N LYS A 63 1.71 12.10 -0.10
CA LYS A 63 0.25 12.16 0.01
C LYS A 63 -0.30 12.71 -1.30
N PRO A 64 -1.34 12.10 -1.88
CA PRO A 64 -1.96 12.59 -3.11
C PRO A 64 -2.60 13.97 -2.86
N LYS A 65 -2.55 14.84 -3.87
CA LYS A 65 -3.12 16.20 -3.83
C LYS A 65 -4.60 16.21 -4.20
N LEU A 66 -5.05 15.23 -4.97
CA LEU A 66 -6.40 15.12 -5.51
C LEU A 66 -6.90 13.69 -5.37
N TYR A 67 -8.18 13.54 -5.04
CA TYR A 67 -8.84 12.24 -4.91
C TYR A 67 -9.99 12.19 -5.91
N ILE A 68 -10.06 11.15 -6.72
CA ILE A 68 -11.09 11.00 -7.76
C ILE A 68 -11.87 9.72 -7.51
N LEU A 69 -13.20 9.83 -7.35
CA LEU A 69 -14.08 8.68 -7.25
C LEU A 69 -14.50 8.26 -8.66
N VAL A 70 -14.18 7.02 -9.02
CA VAL A 70 -14.57 6.43 -10.30
C VAL A 70 -15.76 5.50 -10.05
N THR A 71 -16.94 5.89 -10.55
CA THR A 71 -18.20 5.17 -10.36
C THR A 71 -19.12 5.35 -11.57
N GLU A 72 -19.83 4.29 -11.96
CA GLU A 72 -20.89 4.36 -12.97
C GLU A 72 -22.25 4.76 -12.39
N LYS A 73 -22.39 4.71 -11.05
CA LYS A 73 -23.63 5.08 -10.35
C LYS A 73 -23.45 6.43 -9.68
N LYS A 74 -24.48 7.29 -9.78
CA LYS A 74 -24.58 8.51 -8.98
C LYS A 74 -24.69 8.11 -7.52
N LYS A 75 -23.65 8.35 -6.73
CA LYS A 75 -23.55 7.89 -5.35
C LYS A 75 -23.04 9.04 -4.48
N ASP A 76 -23.82 9.41 -3.47
CA ASP A 76 -23.46 10.41 -2.44
C ASP A 76 -22.44 9.87 -1.43
N VAL A 77 -21.56 8.95 -1.82
CA VAL A 77 -20.47 8.45 -0.96
C VAL A 77 -19.46 9.57 -0.63
N LEU A 78 -19.54 10.69 -1.35
CA LEU A 78 -18.69 11.86 -1.22
C LEU A 78 -18.95 12.68 0.05
N ALA A 79 -20.03 12.44 0.79
CA ALA A 79 -20.34 13.21 2.00
C ALA A 79 -19.36 13.00 3.16
N GLY A 80 -18.60 11.89 3.18
CA GLY A 80 -17.62 11.56 4.24
C GLY A 80 -16.17 11.90 3.88
N PHE A 81 -15.97 12.68 2.85
CA PHE A 81 -14.72 12.77 2.11
C PHE A 81 -14.27 14.24 2.19
N GLN A 82 -13.16 14.52 2.86
CA GLN A 82 -12.75 15.88 3.29
C GLN A 82 -11.97 16.69 2.23
N GLN A 83 -11.75 16.17 1.02
CA GLN A 83 -10.85 16.75 0.00
C GLN A 83 -11.63 17.22 -1.25
N PRO A 84 -11.03 17.90 -2.24
CA PRO A 84 -11.69 18.11 -3.52
C PRO A 84 -11.85 16.79 -4.28
N TYR A 85 -13.07 16.50 -4.76
CA TYR A 85 -13.37 15.30 -5.55
C TYR A 85 -13.88 15.66 -6.95
N GLY A 86 -13.44 14.89 -7.95
CA GLY A 86 -14.03 14.87 -9.29
C GLY A 86 -14.83 13.58 -9.54
N GLU A 87 -15.93 13.67 -10.29
CA GLU A 87 -16.66 12.52 -10.82
C GLU A 87 -16.18 12.28 -12.26
N LEU A 88 -15.44 11.18 -12.49
CA LEU A 88 -14.96 10.85 -13.83
C LEU A 88 -16.03 10.06 -14.60
N ARG A 89 -16.86 10.75 -15.40
CA ARG A 89 -17.74 10.12 -16.41
C ARG A 89 -17.08 9.98 -17.78
N SER A 90 -16.04 10.77 -18.04
CA SER A 90 -15.27 10.83 -19.29
C SER A 90 -13.79 10.80 -18.94
N ILE A 91 -13.04 9.95 -19.64
CA ILE A 91 -11.65 9.62 -19.40
C ILE A 91 -10.77 10.81 -19.80
N GLU A 92 -10.58 11.77 -18.91
CA GLU A 92 -9.43 12.67 -18.97
C GLU A 92 -8.51 12.35 -17.80
N VAL A 93 -7.25 12.06 -18.12
CA VAL A 93 -6.22 11.75 -17.13
C VAL A 93 -5.96 13.04 -16.34
N TYR A 94 -6.37 13.05 -15.07
CA TYR A 94 -6.10 14.18 -14.19
C TYR A 94 -4.64 14.20 -13.75
N ASP A 95 -4.23 15.40 -13.33
CA ASP A 95 -2.89 15.90 -13.01
C ASP A 95 -1.96 14.96 -12.23
N LYS A 96 -0.67 15.32 -12.18
CA LYS A 96 0.33 14.62 -11.38
C LYS A 96 -0.09 14.60 -9.89
N ASN A 97 0.11 13.45 -9.23
CA ASN A 97 -0.18 13.20 -7.80
C ASN A 97 -1.68 13.05 -7.43
N THR A 98 -2.41 12.26 -8.23
CA THR A 98 -3.85 11.95 -8.06
C THR A 98 -4.07 10.52 -7.53
N GLU A 99 -4.98 10.35 -6.57
CA GLU A 99 -5.46 9.05 -6.08
C GLU A 99 -6.83 8.72 -6.67
N TYR A 100 -6.90 7.67 -7.48
CA TYR A 100 -8.16 7.17 -8.02
C TYR A 100 -8.74 6.10 -7.09
N ILE A 101 -10.00 6.29 -6.71
CA ILE A 101 -10.75 5.38 -5.84
C ILE A 101 -11.84 4.74 -6.68
N PHE A 102 -11.73 3.45 -6.93
CA PHE A 102 -12.68 2.71 -7.76
C PHE A 102 -13.82 2.12 -6.92
N ASP A 103 -15.07 2.41 -7.29
CA ASP A 103 -16.25 1.84 -6.61
C ASP A 103 -16.61 0.45 -7.16
N ASN A 104 -16.30 -0.60 -6.41
CA ASN A 104 -16.66 -1.98 -6.76
C ASN A 104 -18.17 -2.30 -6.59
N ASN A 105 -18.98 -1.34 -6.15
CA ASN A 105 -20.45 -1.45 -6.19
C ASN A 105 -21.03 -1.08 -7.56
N SER A 106 -20.26 -0.36 -8.38
CA SER A 106 -20.66 0.06 -9.73
C SER A 106 -19.76 -0.54 -10.81
N LEU A 107 -18.46 -0.70 -10.56
CA LEU A 107 -17.50 -1.27 -11.50
C LEU A 107 -17.17 -2.73 -11.18
N ALA A 108 -17.06 -3.57 -12.20
CA ALA A 108 -16.49 -4.91 -12.05
C ALA A 108 -14.97 -4.84 -11.92
N PHE A 109 -14.35 -5.76 -11.17
CA PHE A 109 -12.88 -5.83 -11.02
C PHE A 109 -12.13 -5.84 -12.36
N LYS A 110 -12.70 -6.45 -13.40
CA LYS A 110 -12.12 -6.42 -14.76
C LYS A 110 -11.97 -4.99 -15.29
N GLN A 111 -13.00 -4.15 -15.12
CA GLN A 111 -12.97 -2.74 -15.55
C GLN A 111 -11.98 -1.95 -14.69
N ILE A 112 -11.96 -2.19 -13.38
CA ILE A 112 -11.02 -1.56 -12.44
C ILE A 112 -9.58 -1.85 -12.87
N ILE A 113 -9.25 -3.12 -13.13
CA ILE A 113 -7.91 -3.54 -13.56
C ILE A 113 -7.53 -2.86 -14.88
N GLN A 114 -8.44 -2.80 -15.86
CA GLN A 114 -8.20 -2.13 -17.14
C GLN A 114 -7.93 -0.63 -16.98
N GLN A 115 -8.64 0.04 -16.07
CA GLN A 115 -8.42 1.45 -15.76
C GLN A 115 -7.09 1.68 -15.02
N MET A 116 -6.76 0.83 -14.03
CA MET A 116 -5.47 0.88 -13.35
C MET A 116 -4.31 0.71 -14.32
N ASP A 117 -4.40 -0.27 -15.24
CA ASP A 117 -3.39 -0.53 -16.27
C ASP A 117 -3.20 0.70 -17.16
N ARG A 118 -4.30 1.29 -17.65
CA ARG A 118 -4.29 2.51 -18.46
C ARG A 118 -3.69 3.72 -17.75
N PHE A 119 -3.94 3.87 -16.45
CA PHE A 119 -3.47 5.02 -15.68
C PHE A 119 -2.08 4.83 -15.08
N SER A 120 -1.52 3.62 -15.16
CA SER A 120 -0.24 3.24 -14.54
C SER A 120 0.98 3.92 -15.18
N GLU A 121 0.85 4.46 -16.40
CA GLU A 121 1.93 5.17 -17.10
C GLU A 121 2.39 6.44 -16.35
N ASN A 122 1.55 6.97 -15.45
CA ASN A 122 1.88 8.10 -14.60
C ASN A 122 2.45 7.66 -13.24
N ASN A 123 3.77 7.81 -13.06
CA ASN A 123 4.52 7.44 -11.85
C ASN A 123 4.07 8.12 -10.53
N SER A 124 3.12 9.05 -10.57
CA SER A 124 2.60 9.76 -9.40
C SER A 124 1.16 9.41 -9.07
N THR A 125 0.56 8.49 -9.82
CA THR A 125 -0.82 8.07 -9.64
C THR A 125 -0.91 6.94 -8.63
N THR A 126 -1.84 7.05 -7.69
CA THR A 126 -2.14 5.98 -6.73
C THR A 126 -3.56 5.47 -6.92
N PHE A 127 -3.79 4.23 -6.48
CA PHE A 127 -5.05 3.53 -6.71
C PHE A 127 -5.54 2.90 -5.41
N LYS A 128 -6.84 3.08 -5.14
CA LYS A 128 -7.55 2.40 -4.05
C LYS A 128 -8.88 1.86 -4.56
N ILE A 129 -9.46 0.91 -3.81
CA ILE A 129 -10.75 0.31 -4.14
C ILE A 129 -11.68 0.49 -2.94
N LEU A 130 -12.94 0.87 -3.22
CA LEU A 130 -14.06 0.75 -2.31
C LEU A 130 -14.76 -0.59 -2.60
N PRO A 131 -14.58 -1.63 -1.77
CA PRO A 131 -15.21 -2.93 -2.01
C PRO A 131 -16.74 -2.87 -2.02
N LYS A 132 -17.33 -3.85 -2.70
CA LYS A 132 -18.79 -4.02 -2.74
C LYS A 132 -19.34 -4.23 -1.33
N ASN A 133 -20.47 -3.59 -1.03
CA ASN A 133 -21.17 -3.66 0.26
C ASN A 133 -20.30 -3.32 1.48
N SER A 134 -19.33 -2.42 1.31
CA SER A 134 -18.43 -1.99 2.39
C SER A 134 -18.49 -0.49 2.62
N ASN A 135 -18.08 -0.07 3.81
CA ASN A 135 -17.94 1.33 4.22
C ASN A 135 -16.46 1.71 4.40
N PHE A 136 -15.54 1.09 3.68
CA PHE A 136 -14.13 1.39 3.79
C PHE A 136 -13.44 1.32 2.44
N ILE A 137 -12.37 2.08 2.31
CA ILE A 137 -11.50 2.08 1.14
C ILE A 137 -10.21 1.37 1.52
N LEU A 138 -9.70 0.54 0.62
CA LEU A 138 -8.45 -0.18 0.82
C LEU A 138 -7.49 0.02 -0.35
N GLY A 139 -6.20 0.00 -0.05
CA GLY A 139 -5.15 0.03 -1.07
C GLY A 139 -3.75 0.13 -0.48
N SER A 140 -2.74 0.21 -1.34
CA SER A 140 -1.36 0.42 -0.92
C SER A 140 -0.65 1.28 -1.96
N ASN A 141 -0.02 2.36 -1.49
CA ASN A 141 0.69 3.31 -2.35
C ASN A 141 2.18 3.01 -2.46
N SER A 142 2.65 1.90 -1.88
CA SER A 142 4.07 1.53 -1.88
C SER A 142 4.27 0.03 -1.73
N SER A 143 5.20 -0.50 -2.50
CA SER A 143 5.65 -1.88 -2.39
C SER A 143 6.45 -2.15 -1.10
N LYS A 144 6.74 -1.13 -0.28
CA LYS A 144 7.55 -1.26 0.94
C LYS A 144 6.74 -1.03 2.21
N THR A 145 5.65 -0.26 2.16
CA THR A 145 4.83 0.06 3.33
C THR A 145 3.58 -0.80 3.41
N ARG A 146 3.00 -0.89 4.60
CA ARG A 146 1.71 -1.54 4.82
C ARG A 146 0.64 -0.84 3.97
N GLY A 147 -0.29 -1.61 3.41
CA GLY A 147 -1.52 -1.05 2.88
C GLY A 147 -2.35 -0.34 3.94
N GLU A 148 -3.28 0.47 3.49
CA GLU A 148 -4.15 1.32 4.30
C GLU A 148 -5.61 0.86 4.15
N VAL A 149 -6.36 1.00 5.25
CA VAL A 149 -7.82 0.88 5.27
C VAL A 149 -8.37 2.17 5.87
N GLN A 150 -9.21 2.87 5.12
CA GLN A 150 -9.85 4.11 5.55
C GLN A 150 -11.36 3.88 5.63
N PHE A 151 -11.93 3.99 6.82
CA PHE A 151 -13.37 3.90 7.00
C PHE A 151 -14.05 5.20 6.55
N LEU A 152 -15.18 5.04 5.88
CA LEU A 152 -16.10 6.10 5.51
C LEU A 152 -17.12 6.23 6.65
N GLU A 153 -17.24 7.42 7.22
CA GLU A 153 -18.26 7.67 8.23
C GLU A 153 -19.65 7.57 7.59
N LYS A 154 -20.57 6.90 8.28
CA LYS A 154 -22.00 7.00 7.98
C LYS A 154 -22.49 8.27 8.67
N ASN A 155 -22.93 9.25 7.88
CA ASN A 155 -23.87 10.25 8.37
C ASN A 155 -25.19 9.57 8.74
#